data_AF-A0A1H1A4Z1-F1
#
_entry.id   AF-A0A1H1A4Z1-F1
#
_cell.length_a   1.000
_cell.length_b   1.000
_cell.length_c   1.000
_cell.angle_alpha   90.00
_cell.angle_beta   90.00
_cell.angle_gamma   90.00
#
_symmetry.space_group_name_H-M   'P 1'
#
loop_
_entity.id
_entity.type
_entity.pdbx_description
1 polymer ?
#
loop_
_entity_poly.entity_id
_entity_poly.type
_entity_poly.pdbx_seq_one_letter_code
_entity_poly.pdbx_strand_id
1 'polypeptide(L)'
;MKHRIILTLAALLCLATAFAGNLLIDNVTLKPGETKDLKISLASTATDVYGVQFDITIPDGLSLESINDYVYRLSDNQPNDMNCNVSSLAGNTYRFVLYSNSLQVLKGGELIFLNLKASNTMSLAKYSLNFTGIAFSDIDGKVTKENGVVNATATVTNSFKLSYLVDGVEYKSYEIEYGKAITPEPAPTKEGYTFSGWSTIPETMPAHDVTITGTFSINKYKLTYKVDGVDYKNISYDYGTNITAEPAPTKEGFEFSGWSDIPVTMPAHDVTITGTFKVIEYNVDNATYEVSDGEATFVGGENCSGDVEVPSTVVINNKTYPVTTISDGAFLNNPYITSVTIPQSVICIGANAFNGCSGLISIIIGEDVSVIGSKAFANLGSGAAARRANTRGTSGLIIKCYAVNVPTTAADAFENTSIGNASLFVDDNSVTAYKTTVPWNGFGTIMGFNEATDINGVWIDDGVRAKIFSIDGKPLNNLQKGINIIRMDNGKTKKVVVK
;
A
#
# COMPACT_ATOMS: atom_id res chain seq x y z
N MET A 1 -89.81 10.96 42.69
CA MET A 1 -90.62 11.99 42.02
C MET A 1 -89.87 12.43 40.77
N LYS A 2 -90.50 12.30 39.59
CA LYS A 2 -89.95 12.71 38.29
C LYS A 2 -89.71 14.22 38.30
N HIS A 3 -88.51 14.69 38.01
CA HIS A 3 -88.29 16.04 37.49
C HIS A 3 -87.67 15.91 36.11
N ARG A 4 -88.56 15.90 35.10
CA ARG A 4 -88.21 16.20 33.71
C ARG A 4 -87.77 17.66 33.68
N ILE A 5 -86.49 17.93 33.46
CA ILE A 5 -86.04 19.28 33.11
C ILE A 5 -86.35 19.45 31.63
N ILE A 6 -87.47 20.13 31.36
CA ILE A 6 -87.85 20.63 30.04
C ILE A 6 -87.09 21.94 29.85
N LEU A 7 -86.20 22.01 28.85
CA LEU A 7 -85.61 23.26 28.39
C LEU A 7 -86.74 24.12 27.80
N THR A 8 -87.17 25.15 28.52
CA THR A 8 -88.03 26.21 28.00
C THR A 8 -87.19 27.43 27.71
N LEU A 9 -87.15 27.81 26.44
CA LEU A 9 -86.52 29.01 25.91
C LEU A 9 -87.24 30.24 26.48
N ALA A 10 -86.59 30.96 27.39
CA ALA A 10 -87.03 32.29 27.83
C ALA A 10 -85.85 33.26 27.64
N ALA A 11 -85.93 34.03 26.56
CA ALA A 11 -85.08 35.18 26.32
C ALA A 11 -85.33 36.23 27.40
N LEU A 12 -84.33 36.50 28.24
CA LEU A 12 -84.25 37.71 29.02
C LEU A 12 -82.82 38.25 28.96
N LEU A 13 -82.71 39.40 28.31
CA LEU A 13 -81.53 40.22 28.10
C LEU A 13 -80.87 40.52 29.45
N CYS A 14 -79.68 39.97 29.71
CA CYS A 14 -78.81 40.37 30.80
C CYS A 14 -77.38 40.51 30.25
N LEU A 15 -76.71 41.58 30.66
CA LEU A 15 -75.46 42.08 30.11
C LEU A 15 -74.40 40.98 29.99
N ALA A 16 -73.95 40.72 28.75
CA ALA A 16 -72.81 39.87 28.46
C ALA A 16 -71.52 40.51 29.00
N THR A 17 -71.14 40.16 30.22
CA THR A 17 -69.72 40.14 30.58
C THR A 17 -69.10 38.98 29.81
N ALA A 18 -68.00 39.26 29.10
CA ALA A 18 -67.37 38.31 28.20
C ALA A 18 -66.88 37.08 28.98
N PHE A 19 -67.56 35.97 28.81
CA PHE A 19 -67.28 34.72 29.50
C PHE A 19 -66.15 33.93 28.81
N ALA A 20 -65.05 33.68 29.54
CA ALA A 20 -63.79 33.17 29.00
C ALA A 20 -63.56 31.65 29.23
N GLY A 21 -64.63 30.85 29.30
CA GLY A 21 -64.52 29.38 29.29
C GLY A 21 -64.31 28.82 27.88
N ASN A 22 -63.30 27.97 27.69
CA ASN A 22 -62.98 27.22 26.47
C ASN A 22 -62.65 25.75 26.79
N LEU A 23 -63.03 24.83 25.91
CA LEU A 23 -62.55 23.44 25.97
C LEU A 23 -61.20 23.32 25.28
N LEU A 24 -60.29 22.54 25.88
CA LEU A 24 -59.03 22.12 25.30
C LEU A 24 -59.08 20.60 25.14
N ILE A 25 -58.81 20.10 23.93
CA ILE A 25 -58.79 18.67 23.65
C ILE A 25 -57.45 18.32 23.03
N ASP A 26 -56.78 17.33 23.61
CA ASP A 26 -55.49 16.87 23.11
C ASP A 26 -55.66 16.00 21.86
N ASN A 27 -54.69 16.07 20.95
CA ASN A 27 -54.61 15.10 19.85
C ASN A 27 -54.18 13.74 20.40
N VAL A 28 -54.63 12.66 19.77
CA VAL A 28 -54.28 11.29 20.18
C VAL A 28 -53.73 10.49 19.00
N THR A 29 -52.69 9.70 19.27
CA THR A 29 -52.13 8.74 18.31
C THR A 29 -52.28 7.33 18.87
N LEU A 30 -52.84 6.42 18.07
CA LEU A 30 -53.23 5.05 18.43
C LEU A 30 -52.69 4.05 17.38
N LYS A 31 -52.44 2.81 17.78
CA LYS A 31 -52.26 1.67 16.87
C LYS A 31 -53.60 0.99 16.57
N PRO A 32 -53.73 0.24 15.46
CA PRO A 32 -54.92 -0.58 15.21
C PRO A 32 -55.21 -1.50 16.40
N GLY A 33 -56.45 -1.47 16.90
CA GLY A 33 -56.87 -2.23 18.08
C GLY A 33 -56.47 -1.63 19.45
N GLU A 34 -55.63 -0.59 19.48
CA GLU A 34 -55.23 0.08 20.72
C GLU A 34 -56.37 0.97 21.25
N THR A 35 -56.47 1.02 22.58
CA THR A 35 -57.33 1.95 23.32
C THR A 35 -56.45 2.98 24.03
N LYS A 36 -56.77 4.26 23.90
CA LYS A 36 -56.02 5.36 24.53
C LYS A 36 -56.93 6.48 25.01
N ASP A 37 -56.48 7.16 26.05
CA ASP A 37 -57.21 8.27 26.65
C ASP A 37 -57.15 9.51 25.76
N LEU A 38 -58.32 10.00 25.35
CA LEU A 38 -58.52 11.33 24.81
C LEU A 38 -58.85 12.28 25.96
N LYS A 39 -57.91 13.17 26.26
CA LYS A 39 -58.01 14.12 27.37
C LYS A 39 -58.80 15.36 26.96
N ILE A 40 -59.82 15.68 27.77
CA ILE A 40 -60.63 16.89 27.62
C ILE A 40 -60.45 17.74 28.88
N SER A 41 -60.08 19.00 28.69
CA SER A 41 -59.81 19.95 29.76
C SER A 41 -60.61 21.23 29.59
N LEU A 42 -60.87 21.92 30.69
CA LEU A 42 -61.46 23.24 30.74
C LEU A 42 -60.36 24.27 30.95
N ALA A 43 -60.30 25.26 30.05
CA ALA A 43 -59.64 26.53 30.34
C ALA A 43 -60.72 27.52 30.75
N SER A 44 -60.82 27.82 32.05
CA SER A 44 -61.77 28.80 32.59
C SER A 44 -61.08 29.69 33.61
N THR A 45 -61.24 31.00 33.44
CA THR A 45 -60.93 32.03 34.45
C THR A 45 -62.18 32.53 35.16
N ALA A 46 -63.35 32.00 34.79
CA ALA A 46 -64.66 32.43 35.26
C ALA A 46 -64.99 31.82 36.64
N THR A 47 -65.66 32.59 37.48
CA THR A 47 -66.00 32.22 38.87
C THR A 47 -67.39 31.63 39.02
N ASP A 48 -68.05 31.24 37.93
CA ASP A 48 -69.47 30.92 37.89
C ASP A 48 -69.83 29.79 36.90
N VAL A 49 -68.86 29.04 36.36
CA VAL A 49 -69.14 27.80 35.62
C VAL A 49 -69.48 26.70 36.62
N TYR A 50 -70.65 26.05 36.51
CA TYR A 50 -71.01 24.88 37.33
C TYR A 50 -71.34 23.65 36.49
N GLY A 51 -71.66 23.85 35.21
CA GLY A 51 -71.86 22.78 34.25
C GLY A 51 -71.21 23.07 32.90
N VAL A 52 -70.79 22.00 32.22
CA VAL A 52 -70.22 22.01 30.87
C VAL A 52 -70.96 20.97 30.04
N GLN A 53 -71.47 21.38 28.88
CA GLN A 53 -72.02 20.48 27.87
C GLN A 53 -71.17 20.54 26.61
N PHE A 54 -70.97 19.40 25.96
CA PHE A 54 -70.47 19.32 24.59
C PHE A 54 -70.95 18.05 23.90
N ASP A 55 -70.99 18.11 22.57
CA ASP A 55 -71.29 16.99 21.70
C ASP A 55 -70.01 16.57 20.97
N ILE A 56 -69.70 15.28 20.93
CA ILE A 56 -68.60 14.74 20.14
C ILE A 56 -69.15 13.76 19.10
N THR A 57 -68.74 13.94 17.85
CA THR A 57 -69.04 12.98 16.77
C THR A 57 -67.84 12.09 16.55
N ILE A 58 -67.99 10.79 16.81
CA ILE A 58 -66.94 9.79 16.59
C ILE A 58 -67.02 9.29 15.14
N PRO A 59 -65.97 9.47 14.32
CA PRO A 59 -65.99 9.01 12.94
C PRO A 59 -65.85 7.48 12.86
N ASP A 60 -66.35 6.91 11.77
CA ASP A 60 -66.24 5.47 11.50
C ASP A 60 -64.77 5.02 11.50
N GLY A 61 -64.48 3.95 12.25
CA GLY A 61 -63.13 3.44 12.48
C GLY A 61 -62.59 3.70 13.89
N LEU A 62 -63.22 4.61 14.63
CA LEU A 62 -62.98 4.82 16.06
C LEU A 62 -64.21 4.41 16.86
N SER A 63 -64.01 4.03 18.12
CA SER A 63 -65.08 3.69 19.05
C SER A 63 -64.74 4.16 20.46
N LEU A 64 -65.77 4.36 21.29
CA LEU A 64 -65.61 4.61 22.72
C LEU A 64 -65.85 3.29 23.44
N GLU A 65 -64.82 2.72 24.10
CA GLU A 65 -64.94 1.43 24.78
C GLU A 65 -65.43 1.55 26.23
N SER A 66 -65.03 2.62 26.91
CA SER A 66 -65.53 2.96 28.22
C SER A 66 -65.53 4.48 28.39
N ILE A 67 -66.54 4.98 29.09
CA ILE A 67 -66.45 6.27 29.74
C ILE A 67 -65.94 5.90 31.13
N ASN A 68 -64.65 6.07 31.39
CA ASN A 68 -64.18 5.87 32.75
C ASN A 68 -64.86 6.95 33.60
N ASP A 69 -65.71 6.53 34.54
CA ASP A 69 -66.45 7.38 35.50
C ASP A 69 -65.53 8.21 36.43
N TYR A 70 -64.23 8.23 36.15
CA TYR A 70 -63.22 9.00 36.85
C TYR A 70 -63.17 10.42 36.26
N VAL A 71 -64.21 11.21 36.57
CA VAL A 71 -64.33 12.64 36.29
C VAL A 71 -63.43 13.40 37.29
N TYR A 72 -62.24 13.87 36.87
CA TYR A 72 -61.21 14.33 37.82
C TYR A 72 -60.51 15.67 37.52
N ARG A 73 -60.60 16.57 38.53
CA ARG A 73 -59.71 17.66 38.99
C ARG A 73 -60.20 19.10 38.80
N LEU A 74 -60.99 19.57 39.78
CA LEU A 74 -60.83 20.92 40.31
C LEU A 74 -59.59 20.95 41.22
N SER A 75 -58.94 22.10 41.33
CA SER A 75 -57.61 22.30 41.95
C SER A 75 -57.38 21.75 43.37
N ASP A 76 -58.41 21.20 44.03
CA ASP A 76 -58.45 20.92 45.46
C ASP A 76 -58.85 19.45 45.74
N ASN A 77 -58.14 18.49 45.13
CA ASN A 77 -57.88 17.12 45.60
C ASN A 77 -59.04 16.26 46.20
N GLN A 78 -60.32 16.52 45.91
CA GLN A 78 -61.43 15.66 46.33
C GLN A 78 -62.07 14.94 45.15
N PRO A 79 -62.11 13.59 45.17
CA PRO A 79 -62.43 12.87 43.96
C PRO A 79 -63.92 12.94 43.46
N ASN A 80 -64.91 13.01 44.33
CA ASN A 80 -66.24 12.50 43.95
C ASN A 80 -67.34 13.53 43.61
N ASP A 81 -66.96 14.74 43.16
CA ASP A 81 -67.89 15.89 43.16
C ASP A 81 -68.45 16.32 41.79
N MET A 82 -68.10 15.62 40.71
CA MET A 82 -68.69 15.87 39.38
C MET A 82 -69.46 14.66 38.86
N ASN A 83 -70.66 14.90 38.35
CA ASN A 83 -71.44 13.91 37.63
C ASN A 83 -71.30 14.14 36.12
N CYS A 84 -71.22 13.04 35.37
CA CYS A 84 -71.29 13.07 33.92
C CYS A 84 -72.51 12.28 33.45
N ASN A 85 -73.41 12.96 32.75
CA ASN A 85 -74.48 12.31 32.02
C ASN A 85 -74.09 12.23 30.55
N VAL A 86 -74.13 11.02 30.00
CA VAL A 86 -73.88 10.78 28.59
C VAL A 86 -75.16 10.31 27.93
N SER A 87 -75.52 10.95 26.82
CA SER A 87 -76.68 10.58 26.02
C SER A 87 -76.28 10.41 24.57
N SER A 88 -76.73 9.32 23.96
CA SER A 88 -76.63 9.13 22.51
C SER A 88 -77.58 10.13 21.84
N LEU A 89 -77.06 10.85 20.86
CA LEU A 89 -77.89 11.62 19.93
C LEU A 89 -78.16 10.76 18.68
N ALA A 90 -78.13 11.35 17.49
CA ALA A 90 -78.27 10.63 16.23
C ALA A 90 -76.91 10.19 15.69
N GLY A 91 -76.82 8.98 15.13
CA GLY A 91 -75.58 8.42 14.60
C GLY A 91 -74.52 8.19 15.68
N ASN A 92 -73.25 8.43 15.35
CA ASN A 92 -72.10 8.26 16.27
C ASN A 92 -71.81 9.52 17.09
N THR A 93 -72.83 10.35 17.36
CA THR A 93 -72.70 11.59 18.13
C THR A 93 -73.19 11.40 19.56
N TYR A 94 -72.36 11.78 20.52
CA TYR A 94 -72.61 11.64 21.94
C TYR A 94 -72.61 13.00 22.61
N ARG A 95 -73.62 13.27 23.43
CA ARG A 95 -73.69 14.47 24.28
C ARG A 95 -73.21 14.14 25.67
N PHE A 96 -72.24 14.91 26.13
CA PHE A 96 -71.71 14.90 27.49
C PHE A 96 -72.22 16.12 28.24
N VAL A 97 -72.80 15.90 29.40
CA VAL A 97 -73.20 16.95 30.33
C VAL A 97 -72.51 16.69 31.66
N LEU A 98 -71.54 17.53 31.99
CA LEU A 98 -70.78 17.50 33.22
C LEU A 98 -71.31 18.58 34.16
N TYR A 99 -71.54 18.25 35.43
CA TYR A 99 -72.02 19.22 36.42
C TYR A 99 -71.49 18.89 37.82
N SER A 100 -71.26 19.91 38.64
CA SER A 100 -70.82 19.76 40.03
C SER A 100 -71.97 19.43 40.99
N ASN A 101 -71.76 18.50 41.91
CA ASN A 101 -72.69 18.14 42.99
C ASN A 101 -72.57 19.01 44.24
N SER A 102 -71.43 19.70 44.41
CA SER A 102 -71.05 20.35 45.68
C SER A 102 -71.21 21.86 45.68
N LEU A 103 -71.98 22.42 44.74
CA LEU A 103 -72.11 23.88 44.53
C LEU A 103 -70.73 24.54 44.38
N GLN A 104 -69.76 23.84 43.77
CA GLN A 104 -68.42 24.37 43.52
C GLN A 104 -68.24 24.80 42.06
N VAL A 105 -67.57 25.94 41.89
CA VAL A 105 -67.25 26.51 40.59
C VAL A 105 -66.16 25.70 39.88
N LEU A 106 -66.35 25.44 38.60
CA LEU A 106 -65.37 24.82 37.72
C LEU A 106 -64.24 25.79 37.32
N LYS A 107 -63.12 25.74 38.05
CA LYS A 107 -61.94 26.58 37.86
C LYS A 107 -60.88 25.92 36.98
N GLY A 108 -61.22 25.65 35.71
CA GLY A 108 -60.30 25.02 34.75
C GLY A 108 -59.75 23.66 35.20
N GLY A 109 -58.89 23.05 34.38
CA GLY A 109 -58.27 21.75 34.66
C GLY A 109 -58.84 20.60 33.82
N GLU A 110 -58.44 19.37 34.13
CA GLU A 110 -58.88 18.17 33.41
C GLU A 110 -60.35 17.90 33.75
N LEU A 111 -61.19 17.70 32.73
CA LEU A 111 -62.62 17.43 32.92
C LEU A 111 -62.90 15.93 32.90
N ILE A 112 -62.50 15.28 31.82
CA ILE A 112 -62.81 13.86 31.57
C ILE A 112 -61.78 13.25 30.60
N PHE A 113 -61.58 11.94 30.75
CA PHE A 113 -60.82 11.12 29.81
C PHE A 113 -61.78 10.18 29.09
N LEU A 114 -61.76 10.19 27.76
CA LEU A 114 -62.55 9.27 26.94
C LEU A 114 -61.63 8.17 26.41
N ASN A 115 -61.97 6.90 26.63
CA ASN A 115 -61.16 5.77 26.15
C ASN A 115 -61.51 5.51 24.68
N LEU A 116 -60.70 6.09 23.79
CA LEU A 116 -60.87 5.99 22.35
C LEU A 116 -60.14 4.75 21.86
N LYS A 117 -60.84 3.85 21.17
CA LYS A 117 -60.26 2.67 20.54
C LYS A 117 -60.28 2.75 19.03
N ALA A 118 -59.16 2.40 18.41
CA ALA A 118 -59.07 2.19 16.98
C ALA A 118 -59.52 0.76 16.60
N SER A 119 -60.24 0.61 15.50
CA SER A 119 -60.59 -0.71 14.96
C SER A 119 -59.33 -1.52 14.57
N ASN A 120 -59.43 -2.85 14.64
CA ASN A 120 -58.35 -3.79 14.33
C ASN A 120 -57.98 -3.82 12.83
N THR A 121 -58.88 -3.40 11.94
CA THR A 121 -58.73 -3.53 10.47
C THR A 121 -58.31 -2.24 9.77
N MET A 122 -57.80 -1.26 10.53
CA MET A 122 -57.61 0.10 10.03
C MET A 122 -56.24 0.29 9.35
N SER A 123 -56.25 0.97 8.20
CA SER A 123 -55.05 1.53 7.58
C SER A 123 -54.73 2.91 8.17
N LEU A 124 -53.53 3.42 7.89
CA LEU A 124 -53.08 4.75 8.33
C LEU A 124 -54.10 5.81 7.98
N ALA A 125 -54.71 6.41 9.00
CA ALA A 125 -55.79 7.37 8.81
C ALA A 125 -55.76 8.44 9.89
N LYS A 126 -56.10 9.66 9.47
CA LYS A 126 -56.25 10.82 10.34
C LYS A 126 -57.72 11.18 10.41
N TYR A 127 -58.25 11.17 11.62
CA TYR A 127 -59.64 11.41 11.93
C TYR A 127 -59.78 12.77 12.59
N SER A 128 -60.75 13.57 12.13
CA SER A 128 -61.16 14.78 12.81
C SER A 128 -62.22 14.45 13.85
N LEU A 129 -61.94 14.78 15.10
CA LEU A 129 -62.87 14.72 16.21
C LEU A 129 -63.48 16.10 16.38
N ASN A 130 -64.75 16.23 15.99
CA ASN A 130 -65.46 17.51 16.01
C ASN A 130 -66.27 17.62 17.30
N PHE A 131 -65.94 18.65 18.09
CA PHE A 131 -66.67 19.00 19.31
C PHE A 131 -67.57 20.20 19.03
N THR A 132 -68.87 19.99 19.18
CA THR A 132 -69.93 20.98 18.89
C THR A 132 -70.87 21.12 20.08
N GLY A 133 -71.86 22.02 19.99
CA GLY A 133 -72.88 22.16 21.05
C GLY A 133 -72.29 22.53 22.41
N ILE A 134 -71.11 23.17 22.40
CA ILE A 134 -70.38 23.54 23.61
C ILE A 134 -71.16 24.64 24.31
N ALA A 135 -71.59 24.35 25.53
CA ALA A 135 -72.33 25.28 26.38
C ALA A 135 -71.84 25.21 27.82
N PHE A 136 -71.90 26.35 28.51
CA PHE A 136 -71.56 26.47 29.92
C PHE A 136 -72.80 26.93 30.68
N SER A 137 -73.00 26.41 31.89
CA SER A 137 -74.14 26.78 32.72
C SER A 137 -73.72 27.23 34.11
N ASP A 138 -74.52 28.12 34.69
CA ASP A 138 -74.44 28.51 36.09
C ASP A 138 -75.04 27.42 37.01
N ILE A 139 -75.11 27.75 38.31
CA ILE A 139 -75.55 26.87 39.39
C ILE A 139 -77.03 26.45 39.27
N ASP A 140 -77.85 27.26 38.59
CA ASP A 140 -79.28 27.01 38.38
C ASP A 140 -79.54 26.26 37.05
N GLY A 141 -78.48 25.87 36.35
CA GLY A 141 -78.56 25.18 35.06
C GLY A 141 -78.90 26.11 33.90
N LYS A 142 -78.82 27.43 34.08
CA LYS A 142 -79.07 28.38 33.01
C LYS A 142 -77.82 28.51 32.15
N VAL A 143 -77.99 28.42 30.84
CA VAL A 143 -76.90 28.55 29.87
C VAL A 143 -76.35 29.99 29.91
N THR A 144 -75.08 30.12 30.26
CA THR A 144 -74.37 31.41 30.38
C THR A 144 -73.55 31.75 29.13
N LYS A 145 -73.21 30.75 28.31
CA LYS A 145 -72.59 30.90 26.99
C LYS A 145 -72.93 29.71 26.11
N GLU A 146 -73.23 29.98 24.84
CA GLU A 146 -73.58 28.99 23.83
C GLU A 146 -72.72 29.20 22.57
N ASN A 147 -72.44 28.10 21.84
CA ASN A 147 -71.80 28.06 20.52
C ASN A 147 -70.28 28.29 20.47
N GLY A 148 -69.52 27.29 20.92
CA GLY A 148 -68.12 27.07 20.52
C GLY A 148 -67.97 25.82 19.65
N VAL A 149 -66.97 25.82 18.77
CA VAL A 149 -66.49 24.61 18.05
C VAL A 149 -65.02 24.42 18.39
N VAL A 150 -64.65 23.20 18.80
CA VAL A 150 -63.25 22.81 19.01
C VAL A 150 -62.99 21.54 18.21
N ASN A 151 -61.84 21.47 17.55
CA ASN A 151 -61.45 20.30 16.76
C ASN A 151 -60.21 19.66 17.39
N ALA A 152 -60.23 18.33 17.49
CA ALA A 152 -59.05 17.53 17.79
C ALA A 152 -58.81 16.52 16.68
N THR A 153 -57.64 15.90 16.68
CA THR A 153 -57.28 14.89 15.70
C THR A 153 -56.86 13.59 16.38
N ALA A 154 -57.42 12.49 15.90
CA ALA A 154 -56.99 11.14 16.24
C ALA A 154 -56.26 10.54 15.02
N THR A 155 -55.02 10.12 15.20
CA THR A 155 -54.23 9.50 14.13
C THR A 155 -54.00 8.02 14.45
N VAL A 156 -54.38 7.13 13.55
CA VAL A 156 -54.09 5.71 13.68
C VAL A 156 -52.82 5.41 12.90
N THR A 157 -51.73 5.05 13.59
CA THR A 157 -50.46 4.63 12.97
C THR A 157 -50.05 3.26 13.43
N ASN A 158 -49.48 2.47 12.51
CA ASN A 158 -48.93 1.16 12.83
C ASN A 158 -47.43 1.20 12.53
N SER A 159 -46.60 0.56 13.36
CA SER A 159 -45.14 0.52 13.19
C SER A 159 -44.65 -0.92 13.31
N PHE A 160 -43.60 -1.23 12.55
CA PHE A 160 -42.98 -2.54 12.49
C PHE A 160 -41.46 -2.40 12.68
N LYS A 161 -40.82 -3.47 13.17
CA LYS A 161 -39.38 -3.50 13.40
C LYS A 161 -38.64 -3.76 12.09
N LEU A 162 -37.71 -2.87 11.75
CA LEU A 162 -36.70 -3.08 10.71
C LEU A 162 -35.36 -3.39 11.37
N SER A 163 -34.83 -4.59 11.13
CA SER A 163 -33.55 -5.05 11.72
C SER A 163 -32.49 -5.24 10.64
N TYR A 164 -31.31 -4.66 10.84
CA TYR A 164 -30.14 -4.88 10.01
C TYR A 164 -29.19 -5.86 10.72
N LEU A 165 -28.88 -6.97 10.06
CA LEU A 165 -27.94 -7.98 10.55
C LEU A 165 -26.67 -7.96 9.69
N VAL A 166 -25.51 -8.00 10.32
CA VAL A 166 -24.22 -8.14 9.65
C VAL A 166 -23.56 -9.43 10.14
N ASP A 167 -23.23 -10.33 9.22
CA ASP A 167 -22.68 -11.66 9.54
C ASP A 167 -23.55 -12.45 10.54
N GLY A 168 -24.87 -12.28 10.47
CA GLY A 168 -25.86 -12.95 11.33
C GLY A 168 -26.09 -12.32 12.71
N VAL A 169 -25.38 -11.23 13.04
CA VAL A 169 -25.52 -10.51 14.33
C VAL A 169 -26.27 -9.19 14.10
N GLU A 170 -27.14 -8.80 15.04
CA GLU A 170 -27.86 -7.51 14.96
C GLU A 170 -26.87 -6.34 14.99
N TYR A 171 -26.89 -5.52 13.94
CA TYR A 171 -26.08 -4.32 13.77
C TYR A 171 -26.84 -3.07 14.23
N LYS A 172 -28.08 -2.91 13.75
CA LYS A 172 -28.99 -1.82 14.12
C LYS A 172 -30.44 -2.25 13.97
N SER A 173 -31.33 -1.61 14.72
CA SER A 173 -32.78 -1.79 14.58
C SER A 173 -33.54 -0.48 14.68
N TYR A 174 -34.63 -0.36 13.92
CA TYR A 174 -35.50 0.81 13.91
C TYR A 174 -36.97 0.38 14.02
N GLU A 175 -37.80 1.23 14.60
CA GLU A 175 -39.27 1.15 14.51
C GLU A 175 -39.74 2.13 13.45
N ILE A 176 -40.39 1.63 12.39
CA ILE A 176 -40.80 2.44 11.24
C ILE A 176 -42.29 2.27 11.02
N GLU A 177 -43.00 3.39 10.82
CA GLU A 177 -44.43 3.35 10.48
C GLU A 177 -44.66 2.63 9.15
N TYR A 178 -45.72 1.82 9.08
CA TYR A 178 -46.19 1.16 7.87
C TYR A 178 -46.25 2.13 6.69
N GLY A 179 -45.87 1.67 5.49
CA GLY A 179 -45.94 2.47 4.26
C GLY A 179 -44.98 3.67 4.20
N LYS A 180 -44.23 3.99 5.26
CA LYS A 180 -43.14 4.99 5.17
C LYS A 180 -42.01 4.43 4.33
N ALA A 181 -41.40 5.31 3.53
CA ALA A 181 -40.24 4.98 2.73
C ALA A 181 -39.07 4.58 3.64
N ILE A 182 -38.37 3.51 3.28
CA ILE A 182 -37.17 3.06 3.98
C ILE A 182 -35.96 3.76 3.36
N THR A 183 -35.17 4.44 4.17
CA THR A 183 -33.86 4.96 3.73
C THR A 183 -32.80 3.88 3.95
N PRO A 184 -32.05 3.46 2.91
CA PRO A 184 -31.01 2.46 3.05
C PRO A 184 -29.94 2.87 4.07
N GLU A 185 -29.53 1.95 4.94
CA GLU A 185 -28.42 2.16 5.87
C GLU A 185 -27.09 2.27 5.11
N PRO A 186 -26.20 3.23 5.42
CA PRO A 186 -24.87 3.28 4.83
C PRO A 186 -24.10 1.97 5.08
N ALA A 187 -23.30 1.56 4.09
CA ALA A 187 -22.49 0.37 4.21
C ALA A 187 -21.53 0.49 5.41
N PRO A 188 -21.50 -0.49 6.33
CA PRO A 188 -20.53 -0.51 7.43
C PRO A 188 -19.11 -0.71 6.90
N THR A 189 -18.13 -0.20 7.64
CA THR A 189 -16.71 -0.36 7.32
C THR A 189 -16.03 -1.27 8.33
N LYS A 190 -15.12 -2.12 7.83
CA LYS A 190 -14.31 -3.04 8.63
C LYS A 190 -12.97 -3.22 7.94
N GLU A 191 -11.88 -2.90 8.61
CA GLU A 191 -10.53 -2.97 8.03
C GLU A 191 -10.21 -4.40 7.54
N GLY A 192 -9.68 -4.52 6.32
CA GLY A 192 -9.34 -5.80 5.71
C GLY A 192 -10.52 -6.61 5.17
N TYR A 193 -11.73 -6.06 5.17
CA TYR A 193 -12.93 -6.69 4.61
C TYR A 193 -13.68 -5.75 3.66
N THR A 194 -14.39 -6.33 2.70
CA THR A 194 -15.31 -5.63 1.80
C THR A 194 -16.75 -6.01 2.15
N PHE A 195 -17.59 -5.01 2.39
CA PHE A 195 -19.01 -5.25 2.62
C PHE A 195 -19.69 -5.67 1.32
N SER A 196 -20.36 -6.82 1.31
CA SER A 196 -20.98 -7.39 0.11
C SER A 196 -22.28 -6.69 -0.31
N GLY A 197 -22.73 -5.70 0.46
CA GLY A 197 -24.00 -5.01 0.26
C GLY A 197 -25.10 -5.58 1.15
N TRP A 198 -26.20 -4.83 1.22
CA TRP A 198 -27.41 -5.26 1.89
C TRP A 198 -28.23 -6.18 0.98
N SER A 199 -28.94 -7.14 1.59
CA SER A 199 -30.02 -7.86 0.92
C SER A 199 -31.11 -6.90 0.47
N THR A 200 -32.01 -7.38 -0.39
CA THR A 200 -33.11 -6.58 -0.95
C THR A 200 -33.84 -5.76 0.11
N ILE A 201 -33.80 -4.43 -0.04
CA ILE A 201 -34.47 -3.47 0.85
C ILE A 201 -35.83 -3.11 0.22
N PRO A 202 -36.95 -3.31 0.91
CA PRO A 202 -38.27 -2.84 0.45
C PRO A 202 -38.29 -1.31 0.31
N GLU A 203 -38.99 -0.78 -0.70
CA GLU A 203 -39.13 0.67 -0.89
C GLU A 203 -39.86 1.35 0.30
N THR A 204 -40.84 0.65 0.87
CA THR A 204 -41.63 1.11 2.02
C THR A 204 -41.78 0.01 3.07
N MET A 205 -42.02 0.40 4.31
CA MET A 205 -42.20 -0.55 5.41
C MET A 205 -43.47 -1.39 5.22
N PRO A 206 -43.37 -2.73 5.08
CA PRO A 206 -44.52 -3.60 4.88
C PRO A 206 -45.27 -3.82 6.20
N ALA A 207 -46.40 -4.54 6.12
CA ALA A 207 -47.25 -4.82 7.29
C ALA A 207 -46.72 -5.97 8.18
N HIS A 208 -45.41 -6.08 8.33
CA HIS A 208 -44.71 -7.06 9.16
C HIS A 208 -43.26 -6.61 9.39
N ASP A 209 -42.60 -7.20 10.40
CA ASP A 209 -41.19 -6.93 10.68
C ASP A 209 -40.30 -7.38 9.52
N VAL A 210 -39.28 -6.57 9.21
CA VAL A 210 -38.34 -6.82 8.12
C VAL A 210 -36.94 -7.03 8.66
N THR A 211 -36.26 -8.04 8.12
CA THR A 211 -34.85 -8.29 8.41
C THR A 211 -34.04 -8.12 7.12
N ILE A 212 -33.05 -7.22 7.17
CA ILE A 212 -32.10 -6.96 6.10
C ILE A 212 -30.74 -7.50 6.53
N THR A 213 -30.09 -8.30 5.68
CA THR A 213 -28.82 -8.94 5.98
C THR A 213 -27.71 -8.39 5.11
N GLY A 214 -26.53 -8.17 5.67
CA GLY A 214 -25.29 -7.90 4.96
C GLY A 214 -24.19 -8.84 5.44
N THR A 215 -23.15 -9.00 4.62
CA THR A 215 -22.00 -9.85 4.97
C THR A 215 -20.69 -9.16 4.61
N PHE A 216 -19.61 -9.56 5.28
CA PHE A 216 -18.25 -9.16 4.95
C PHE A 216 -17.49 -10.28 4.24
N SER A 217 -16.88 -9.95 3.11
CA SER A 217 -15.89 -10.80 2.46
C SER A 217 -14.49 -10.35 2.85
N ILE A 218 -13.60 -11.30 3.16
CA ILE A 218 -12.21 -10.99 3.48
C ILE A 218 -11.47 -10.49 2.22
N ASN A 219 -10.67 -9.43 2.37
CA ASN A 219 -9.87 -8.89 1.28
C ASN A 219 -8.58 -9.69 1.10
N LYS A 220 -8.07 -9.66 -0.13
CA LYS A 220 -6.76 -10.21 -0.48
C LYS A 220 -5.78 -9.10 -0.80
N TYR A 221 -4.55 -9.27 -0.34
CA TYR A 221 -3.45 -8.34 -0.56
C TYR A 221 -2.25 -9.08 -1.13
N LYS A 222 -1.38 -8.36 -1.84
CA LYS A 222 -0.21 -8.91 -2.53
C LYS A 222 1.05 -8.76 -1.67
N LEU A 223 1.78 -9.86 -1.50
CA LEU A 223 3.13 -9.90 -0.96
C LEU A 223 4.13 -10.11 -2.09
N THR A 224 5.04 -9.15 -2.26
CA THR A 224 6.06 -9.15 -3.31
C THR A 224 7.45 -9.28 -2.68
N TYR A 225 8.18 -10.33 -3.03
CA TYR A 225 9.60 -10.46 -2.71
C TYR A 225 10.42 -9.91 -3.88
N LYS A 226 11.37 -9.02 -3.57
CA LYS A 226 12.34 -8.50 -4.54
C LYS A 226 13.77 -8.85 -4.12
N VAL A 227 14.58 -9.27 -5.07
CA VAL A 227 16.01 -9.52 -4.86
C VAL A 227 16.80 -8.58 -5.76
N ASP A 228 17.72 -7.81 -5.18
CA ASP A 228 18.53 -6.80 -5.88
C ASP A 228 17.67 -5.81 -6.71
N GLY A 229 16.48 -5.47 -6.19
CA GLY A 229 15.53 -4.54 -6.81
C GLY A 229 14.62 -5.16 -7.88
N VAL A 230 14.83 -6.43 -8.24
CA VAL A 230 14.03 -7.16 -9.25
C VAL A 230 13.01 -8.06 -8.58
N ASP A 231 11.80 -8.16 -9.16
CA ASP A 231 10.76 -9.06 -8.67
C ASP A 231 11.21 -10.53 -8.69
N TYR A 232 11.20 -11.16 -7.52
CA TYR A 232 11.59 -12.56 -7.31
C TYR A 232 10.39 -13.48 -7.18
N LYS A 233 9.41 -13.10 -6.34
CA LYS A 233 8.21 -13.91 -6.07
C LYS A 233 7.03 -13.03 -5.72
N ASN A 234 5.84 -13.40 -6.19
CA ASN A 234 4.59 -12.67 -5.98
C ASN A 234 3.52 -13.63 -5.47
N ILE A 235 2.94 -13.36 -4.30
CA ILE A 235 1.93 -14.21 -3.67
C ILE A 235 0.76 -13.34 -3.22
N SER A 236 -0.47 -13.85 -3.28
CA SER A 236 -1.65 -13.17 -2.75
C SER A 236 -2.20 -13.92 -1.55
N TYR A 237 -2.43 -13.21 -0.45
CA TYR A 237 -2.92 -13.76 0.82
C TYR A 237 -4.21 -13.07 1.25
N ASP A 238 -5.07 -13.80 1.95
CA ASP A 238 -6.18 -13.21 2.70
C ASP A 238 -5.64 -12.34 3.84
N TYR A 239 -6.33 -11.23 4.14
CA TYR A 239 -6.02 -10.36 5.27
C TYR A 239 -5.84 -11.14 6.59
N GLY A 240 -4.83 -10.79 7.38
CA GLY A 240 -4.57 -11.42 8.68
C GLY A 240 -3.94 -12.83 8.61
N THR A 241 -3.70 -13.37 7.41
CA THR A 241 -2.97 -14.65 7.27
C THR A 241 -1.57 -14.52 7.86
N ASN A 242 -1.14 -15.49 8.68
CA ASN A 242 0.23 -15.54 9.19
C ASN A 242 1.22 -15.74 8.05
N ILE A 243 2.27 -14.90 7.98
CA ILE A 243 3.31 -14.98 6.97
C ILE A 243 4.54 -15.66 7.55
N THR A 244 5.03 -16.67 6.85
CA THR A 244 6.33 -17.30 7.13
C THR A 244 7.37 -16.79 6.16
N ALA A 245 8.60 -16.60 6.63
CA ALA A 245 9.72 -16.16 5.81
C ALA A 245 9.96 -17.12 4.64
N GLU A 246 10.10 -16.57 3.43
CA GLU A 246 10.56 -17.33 2.27
C GLU A 246 11.99 -17.85 2.52
N PRO A 247 12.32 -19.11 2.15
CA PRO A 247 13.69 -19.61 2.23
C PRO A 247 14.67 -18.69 1.52
N ALA A 248 15.88 -18.53 2.07
CA ALA A 248 16.92 -17.72 1.45
C ALA A 248 17.25 -18.28 0.05
N PRO A 249 17.16 -17.48 -1.02
CA PRO A 249 17.58 -17.91 -2.34
C PRO A 249 19.10 -18.14 -2.37
N THR A 250 19.54 -19.03 -3.24
CA THR A 250 20.97 -19.35 -3.42
C THR A 250 21.48 -18.85 -4.76
N LYS A 251 22.65 -18.23 -4.77
CA LYS A 251 23.36 -17.79 -5.98
C LYS A 251 24.85 -18.09 -5.82
N GLU A 252 25.45 -18.76 -6.80
CA GLU A 252 26.88 -19.15 -6.72
C GLU A 252 27.78 -17.92 -6.59
N GLY A 253 28.66 -17.92 -5.59
CA GLY A 253 29.58 -16.81 -5.35
C GLY A 253 28.98 -15.63 -4.57
N PHE A 254 27.72 -15.72 -4.15
CA PHE A 254 27.05 -14.69 -3.38
C PHE A 254 26.44 -15.23 -2.09
N GLU A 255 26.47 -14.40 -1.05
CA GLU A 255 25.78 -14.60 0.22
C GLU A 255 24.48 -13.78 0.21
N PHE A 256 23.37 -14.41 0.56
CA PHE A 256 22.10 -13.69 0.70
C PHE A 256 22.07 -12.94 2.02
N SER A 257 21.91 -11.61 1.97
CA SER A 257 21.98 -10.72 3.15
C SER A 257 20.79 -10.84 4.09
N GLY A 258 19.80 -11.67 3.73
CA GLY A 258 18.53 -11.82 4.42
C GLY A 258 17.43 -10.98 3.78
N TRP A 259 16.20 -11.27 4.21
CA TRP A 259 15.03 -10.49 3.85
C TRP A 259 14.88 -9.28 4.79
N SER A 260 14.34 -8.18 4.26
CA SER A 260 13.88 -7.04 5.03
C SER A 260 12.71 -7.42 5.95
N ASP A 261 12.23 -6.47 6.75
CA ASP A 261 11.16 -6.68 7.72
C ASP A 261 9.97 -7.47 7.15
N ILE A 262 9.77 -8.68 7.68
CA ILE A 262 8.69 -9.59 7.29
C ILE A 262 7.54 -9.37 8.27
N PRO A 263 6.34 -8.98 7.81
CA PRO A 263 5.20 -8.83 8.70
C PRO A 263 4.78 -10.18 9.26
N VAL A 264 4.33 -10.23 10.52
CA VAL A 264 3.85 -11.47 11.14
C VAL A 264 2.56 -11.96 10.48
N THR A 265 1.68 -11.02 10.10
CA THR A 265 0.41 -11.28 9.40
C THR A 265 0.25 -10.37 8.20
N MET A 266 -0.48 -10.80 7.18
CA MET A 266 -0.76 -9.96 6.02
C MET A 266 -1.58 -8.72 6.42
N PRO A 267 -1.05 -7.49 6.22
CA PRO A 267 -1.75 -6.27 6.59
C PRO A 267 -2.83 -5.89 5.54
N ALA A 268 -3.60 -4.83 5.82
CA ALA A 268 -4.65 -4.33 4.94
C ALA A 268 -4.14 -3.52 3.73
N HIS A 269 -2.96 -3.87 3.21
CA HIS A 269 -2.33 -3.26 2.03
C HIS A 269 -1.28 -4.21 1.44
N ASP A 270 -0.86 -3.95 0.20
CA ASP A 270 0.20 -4.72 -0.44
C ASP A 270 1.57 -4.47 0.22
N VAL A 271 2.36 -5.52 0.39
CA VAL A 271 3.67 -5.48 1.05
C VAL A 271 4.76 -5.86 0.06
N THR A 272 5.88 -5.14 0.13
CA THR A 272 7.12 -5.50 -0.58
C THR A 272 8.21 -5.81 0.43
N ILE A 273 8.77 -7.02 0.35
CA ILE A 273 9.94 -7.46 1.11
C ILE A 273 11.12 -7.47 0.14
N THR A 274 12.25 -6.91 0.57
CA THR A 274 13.47 -6.85 -0.24
C THR A 274 14.56 -7.74 0.35
N GLY A 275 15.41 -8.28 -0.50
CA GLY A 275 16.64 -8.96 -0.11
C GLY A 275 17.74 -8.60 -1.09
N THR A 276 18.99 -8.75 -0.67
CA THR A 276 20.15 -8.44 -1.51
C THR A 276 21.18 -9.53 -1.45
N PHE A 277 21.87 -9.76 -2.56
CA PHE A 277 23.06 -10.59 -2.58
C PHE A 277 24.31 -9.74 -2.35
N LYS A 278 25.22 -10.27 -1.55
CA LYS A 278 26.57 -9.73 -1.36
C LYS A 278 27.56 -10.69 -2.00
N VAL A 279 28.53 -10.17 -2.74
CA VAL A 279 29.61 -10.99 -3.30
C VAL A 279 30.43 -11.61 -2.16
N ILE A 280 30.82 -12.87 -2.33
CA ILE A 280 31.73 -13.56 -1.42
C ILE A 280 33.15 -13.43 -1.97
N GLU A 281 34.06 -12.96 -1.11
CA GLU A 281 35.50 -12.97 -1.36
C GLU A 281 36.12 -14.27 -0.82
N TYR A 282 36.95 -14.90 -1.65
CA TYR A 282 37.66 -16.13 -1.32
C TYR A 282 39.16 -15.87 -1.29
N ASN A 283 39.81 -16.16 -0.17
CA ASN A 283 41.26 -16.06 -0.06
C ASN A 283 41.90 -17.43 -0.31
N VAL A 284 42.63 -17.55 -1.42
CA VAL A 284 43.33 -18.76 -1.85
C VAL A 284 44.76 -18.39 -2.22
N ASP A 285 45.76 -19.08 -1.65
CA ASP A 285 47.18 -18.87 -1.95
C ASP A 285 47.65 -17.39 -1.88
N ASN A 286 47.18 -16.65 -0.86
CA ASN A 286 47.43 -15.21 -0.65
C ASN A 286 46.89 -14.28 -1.76
N ALA A 287 45.95 -14.77 -2.56
CA ALA A 287 45.17 -13.97 -3.49
C ALA A 287 43.68 -14.02 -3.15
N THR A 288 43.00 -12.92 -3.39
CA THR A 288 41.56 -12.79 -3.21
C THR A 288 40.86 -13.00 -4.54
N TYR A 289 39.79 -13.79 -4.52
CA TYR A 289 38.98 -14.12 -5.69
C TYR A 289 37.50 -13.86 -5.41
N GLU A 290 36.78 -13.46 -6.44
CA GLU A 290 35.32 -13.45 -6.47
C GLU A 290 34.86 -14.42 -7.55
N VAL A 291 33.76 -15.13 -7.31
CA VAL A 291 33.19 -16.07 -8.28
C VAL A 291 31.84 -15.53 -8.73
N SER A 292 31.61 -15.49 -10.03
CA SER A 292 30.29 -15.25 -10.62
C SER A 292 30.14 -16.06 -11.90
N ASP A 293 28.95 -16.63 -12.11
CA ASP A 293 28.58 -17.29 -13.36
C ASP A 293 29.54 -18.40 -13.83
N GLY A 294 30.17 -19.09 -12.87
CA GLY A 294 31.09 -20.20 -13.15
C GLY A 294 32.53 -19.77 -13.47
N GLU A 295 32.86 -18.49 -13.36
CA GLU A 295 34.19 -17.93 -13.59
C GLU A 295 34.72 -17.23 -12.33
N ALA A 296 36.04 -17.09 -12.24
CA ALA A 296 36.71 -16.39 -11.15
C ALA A 296 37.30 -15.05 -11.64
N THR A 297 37.07 -14.01 -10.83
CA THR A 297 37.76 -12.72 -10.90
C THR A 297 38.89 -12.71 -9.89
N PHE A 298 40.12 -12.47 -10.34
CA PHE A 298 41.26 -12.22 -9.48
C PHE A 298 41.15 -10.78 -8.92
N VAL A 299 40.85 -10.65 -7.63
CA VAL A 299 40.59 -9.36 -6.98
C VAL A 299 41.86 -8.66 -6.53
N GLY A 300 42.87 -9.42 -6.11
CA GLY A 300 44.13 -8.84 -5.68
C GLY A 300 45.06 -9.88 -5.07
N GLY A 301 46.36 -9.60 -5.13
CA GLY A 301 47.39 -10.41 -4.47
C GLY A 301 47.99 -9.64 -3.31
N GLU A 302 47.82 -10.13 -2.08
CA GLU A 302 48.42 -9.50 -0.91
C GLU A 302 49.95 -9.67 -0.97
N ASN A 303 50.70 -8.56 -0.86
CA ASN A 303 52.17 -8.56 -0.78
C ASN A 303 52.92 -9.15 -1.98
N CYS A 304 52.31 -9.19 -3.17
CA CYS A 304 53.01 -9.59 -4.38
C CYS A 304 54.25 -8.69 -4.65
N SER A 305 55.38 -9.29 -4.99
CA SER A 305 56.63 -8.58 -5.31
C SER A 305 57.47 -9.42 -6.27
N GLY A 306 58.39 -8.77 -6.98
CA GLY A 306 59.21 -9.45 -7.99
C GLY A 306 58.38 -9.90 -9.19
N ASP A 307 58.53 -11.16 -9.57
CA ASP A 307 57.82 -11.76 -10.69
C ASP A 307 56.48 -12.32 -10.23
N VAL A 308 55.38 -11.87 -10.84
CA VAL A 308 54.01 -12.25 -10.47
C VAL A 308 53.37 -13.05 -11.60
N GLU A 309 52.87 -14.23 -11.29
CA GLU A 309 52.07 -15.04 -12.22
C GLU A 309 50.62 -15.06 -11.74
N VAL A 310 49.72 -14.52 -12.57
CA VAL A 310 48.27 -14.65 -12.30
C VAL A 310 47.87 -16.08 -12.68
N PRO A 311 47.22 -16.84 -11.78
CA PRO A 311 46.88 -18.23 -12.09
C PRO A 311 45.78 -18.30 -13.15
N SER A 312 45.84 -19.33 -14.00
CA SER A 312 44.81 -19.56 -15.03
C SER A 312 43.53 -20.18 -14.47
N THR A 313 43.62 -20.83 -13.30
CA THR A 313 42.49 -21.45 -12.59
C THR A 313 42.67 -21.33 -11.09
N VAL A 314 41.56 -21.35 -10.35
CA VAL A 314 41.55 -21.44 -8.89
C VAL A 314 40.57 -22.52 -8.44
N VAL A 315 40.90 -23.23 -7.35
CA VAL A 315 40.00 -24.22 -6.74
C VAL A 315 39.35 -23.62 -5.50
N ILE A 316 38.03 -23.45 -5.55
CA ILE A 316 37.22 -22.91 -4.44
C ILE A 316 36.14 -23.95 -4.12
N ASN A 317 36.02 -24.35 -2.85
CA ASN A 317 35.02 -25.33 -2.40
C ASN A 317 34.98 -26.64 -3.24
N ASN A 318 36.17 -27.19 -3.57
CA ASN A 318 36.36 -28.39 -4.41
C ASN A 318 35.85 -28.27 -5.86
N LYS A 319 35.56 -27.06 -6.35
CA LYS A 319 35.26 -26.78 -7.75
C LYS A 319 36.37 -25.91 -8.36
N THR A 320 36.73 -26.20 -9.60
CA THR A 320 37.75 -25.45 -10.35
C THR A 320 37.08 -24.38 -11.21
N TYR A 321 37.58 -23.16 -11.12
CA TYR A 321 37.09 -21.99 -11.86
C TYR A 321 38.21 -21.42 -12.74
N PRO A 322 37.96 -21.13 -14.03
CA PRO A 322 38.90 -20.38 -14.85
C PRO A 322 38.98 -18.94 -14.35
N VAL A 323 40.19 -18.39 -14.30
CA VAL A 323 40.40 -16.96 -13.99
C VAL A 323 40.31 -16.19 -15.29
N THR A 324 39.20 -15.46 -15.46
CA THR A 324 38.88 -14.75 -16.70
C THR A 324 39.03 -13.24 -16.57
N THR A 325 39.06 -12.71 -15.35
CA THR A 325 39.14 -11.28 -15.11
C THR A 325 40.17 -10.95 -14.03
N ILE A 326 40.95 -9.89 -14.25
CA ILE A 326 41.70 -9.20 -13.20
C ILE A 326 40.88 -7.97 -12.82
N SER A 327 40.54 -7.82 -11.54
CA SER A 327 39.65 -6.76 -11.05
C SER A 327 40.24 -5.36 -11.20
N ASP A 328 39.38 -4.37 -10.99
CA ASP A 328 39.80 -2.98 -10.86
C ASP A 328 40.76 -2.81 -9.68
N GLY A 329 41.93 -2.24 -9.95
CA GLY A 329 42.93 -1.94 -8.94
C GLY A 329 43.60 -3.14 -8.28
N ALA A 330 43.53 -4.34 -8.86
CA ALA A 330 44.06 -5.58 -8.26
C ALA A 330 45.51 -5.50 -7.74
N PHE A 331 46.36 -4.71 -8.38
CA PHE A 331 47.75 -4.45 -8.01
C PHE A 331 48.05 -2.94 -7.88
N LEU A 332 47.02 -2.12 -7.61
CA LEU A 332 47.14 -0.66 -7.54
C LEU A 332 48.26 -0.23 -6.58
N ASN A 333 49.13 0.68 -7.05
CA ASN A 333 50.24 1.26 -6.31
C ASN A 333 51.20 0.25 -5.68
N ASN A 334 51.43 -0.90 -6.32
CA ASN A 334 52.43 -1.87 -5.86
C ASN A 334 53.80 -1.63 -6.53
N PRO A 335 54.76 -0.94 -5.87
CA PRO A 335 56.05 -0.60 -6.48
C PRO A 335 57.02 -1.79 -6.54
N TYR A 336 56.67 -2.94 -5.95
CA TYR A 336 57.59 -4.06 -5.75
C TYR A 336 57.48 -5.13 -6.85
N ILE A 337 56.41 -5.13 -7.63
CA ILE A 337 56.26 -6.01 -8.79
C ILE A 337 57.20 -5.51 -9.90
N THR A 338 58.02 -6.41 -10.44
CA THR A 338 58.97 -6.14 -11.52
C THR A 338 58.54 -6.75 -12.84
N SER A 339 57.86 -7.90 -12.80
CA SER A 339 57.23 -8.51 -13.98
C SER A 339 55.87 -9.10 -13.63
N VAL A 340 54.97 -9.15 -14.63
CA VAL A 340 53.70 -9.86 -14.51
C VAL A 340 53.45 -10.77 -15.71
N THR A 341 52.98 -11.98 -15.45
CA THR A 341 52.48 -12.93 -16.43
C THR A 341 50.97 -13.08 -16.26
N ILE A 342 50.23 -12.63 -17.27
CA ILE A 342 48.79 -12.78 -17.38
C ILE A 342 48.51 -13.99 -18.27
N PRO A 343 47.81 -15.03 -17.78
CA PRO A 343 47.64 -16.29 -18.50
C PRO A 343 46.64 -16.12 -19.64
N GLN A 344 46.63 -17.11 -20.55
CA GLN A 344 45.72 -17.14 -21.69
C GLN A 344 44.24 -17.07 -21.29
N SER A 345 43.85 -17.60 -20.12
CA SER A 345 42.44 -17.63 -19.70
C SER A 345 41.86 -16.26 -19.37
N VAL A 346 42.69 -15.24 -19.13
CA VAL A 346 42.22 -13.90 -18.78
C VAL A 346 41.73 -13.20 -20.03
N ILE A 347 40.48 -12.74 -19.98
CA ILE A 347 39.79 -12.02 -21.05
C ILE A 347 39.84 -10.51 -20.79
N CYS A 348 39.69 -10.11 -19.52
CA CYS A 348 39.51 -8.72 -19.11
C CYS A 348 40.52 -8.29 -18.04
N ILE A 349 41.14 -7.13 -18.24
CA ILE A 349 41.98 -6.45 -17.24
C ILE A 349 41.24 -5.19 -16.78
N GLY A 350 40.94 -5.09 -15.49
CA GLY A 350 40.18 -4.01 -14.89
C GLY A 350 40.86 -2.64 -14.94
N ALA A 351 40.08 -1.60 -14.67
CA ALA A 351 40.57 -0.24 -14.57
C ALA A 351 41.58 -0.12 -13.42
N ASN A 352 42.66 0.63 -13.64
CA ASN A 352 43.75 0.80 -12.68
C ASN A 352 44.44 -0.49 -12.18
N ALA A 353 44.20 -1.65 -12.80
CA ALA A 353 44.66 -2.95 -12.30
C ALA A 353 46.16 -2.97 -11.91
N PHE A 354 47.03 -2.32 -12.71
CA PHE A 354 48.47 -2.18 -12.44
C PHE A 354 48.91 -0.71 -12.31
N ASN A 355 47.98 0.22 -12.10
CA ASN A 355 48.32 1.64 -12.01
C ASN A 355 49.28 1.88 -10.84
N GLY A 356 50.35 2.64 -11.07
CA GLY A 356 51.32 2.98 -10.02
C GLY A 356 52.24 1.81 -9.64
N CYS A 357 52.22 0.70 -10.39
CA CYS A 357 53.23 -0.34 -10.31
C CYS A 357 54.57 0.16 -10.87
N SER A 358 55.20 1.10 -10.16
CA SER A 358 56.38 1.85 -10.63
C SER A 358 57.61 0.97 -10.87
N GLY A 359 57.69 -0.20 -10.21
CA GLY A 359 58.73 -1.20 -10.42
C GLY A 359 58.54 -2.08 -11.66
N LEU A 360 57.32 -2.10 -12.23
CA LEU A 360 56.94 -3.02 -13.30
C LEU A 360 57.60 -2.62 -14.62
N ILE A 361 58.40 -3.52 -15.17
CA ILE A 361 59.17 -3.32 -16.40
C ILE A 361 58.93 -4.40 -17.45
N SER A 362 58.29 -5.53 -17.09
CA SER A 362 57.98 -6.59 -18.03
C SER A 362 56.55 -7.09 -17.84
N ILE A 363 55.79 -7.17 -18.93
CA ILE A 363 54.39 -7.61 -18.92
C ILE A 363 54.23 -8.67 -20.02
N ILE A 364 53.69 -9.82 -19.65
CA ILE A 364 53.21 -10.85 -20.57
C ILE A 364 51.68 -10.83 -20.53
N ILE A 365 51.04 -10.63 -21.67
CA ILE A 365 49.58 -10.58 -21.84
C ILE A 365 49.16 -11.81 -22.64
N GLY A 366 48.28 -12.64 -22.06
CA GLY A 366 47.79 -13.88 -22.66
C GLY A 366 46.95 -13.71 -23.93
N GLU A 367 46.69 -14.83 -24.61
CA GLU A 367 46.05 -14.89 -25.93
C GLU A 367 44.60 -14.39 -25.96
N ASP A 368 43.81 -14.64 -24.91
CA ASP A 368 42.37 -14.28 -24.91
C ASP A 368 42.09 -12.89 -24.35
N VAL A 369 43.12 -12.13 -23.95
CA VAL A 369 42.94 -10.77 -23.41
C VAL A 369 42.39 -9.87 -24.52
N SER A 370 41.16 -9.39 -24.33
CA SER A 370 40.43 -8.61 -25.33
C SER A 370 40.08 -7.20 -24.85
N VAL A 371 40.04 -6.98 -23.53
CA VAL A 371 39.68 -5.69 -22.93
C VAL A 371 40.66 -5.29 -21.83
N ILE A 372 41.10 -4.03 -21.87
CA ILE A 372 41.98 -3.41 -20.88
C ILE A 372 41.36 -2.08 -20.42
N GLY A 373 41.11 -1.97 -19.12
CA GLY A 373 40.41 -0.84 -18.51
C GLY A 373 41.20 0.47 -18.50
N SER A 374 40.50 1.55 -18.11
CA SER A 374 41.08 2.88 -17.96
C SER A 374 42.26 2.86 -16.98
N LYS A 375 43.38 3.48 -17.39
CA LYS A 375 44.62 3.58 -16.61
C LYS A 375 45.20 2.25 -16.11
N ALA A 376 44.82 1.11 -16.69
CA ALA A 376 45.24 -0.21 -16.22
C ALA A 376 46.77 -0.33 -16.09
N PHE A 377 47.53 0.31 -16.98
CA PHE A 377 48.99 0.34 -17.02
C PHE A 377 49.55 1.77 -16.91
N ALA A 378 48.89 2.62 -16.12
CA ALA A 378 49.36 3.98 -15.86
C ALA A 378 50.51 4.03 -14.84
N ASN A 379 51.36 5.05 -14.94
CA ASN A 379 52.46 5.34 -14.01
C ASN A 379 53.49 4.20 -13.82
N LEU A 380 53.71 3.37 -14.85
CA LEU A 380 54.68 2.27 -14.81
C LEU A 380 56.12 2.75 -15.05
N GLY A 381 57.09 1.91 -14.66
CA GLY A 381 58.49 2.09 -15.03
C GLY A 381 59.18 3.34 -14.47
N SER A 382 58.59 3.98 -13.45
CA SER A 382 59.09 5.19 -12.79
C SER A 382 59.94 4.91 -11.54
N GLY A 383 59.95 3.65 -11.06
CA GLY A 383 60.56 3.21 -9.81
C GLY A 383 62.05 2.86 -9.90
N ALA A 384 62.68 2.59 -8.75
CA ALA A 384 64.12 2.35 -8.65
C ALA A 384 64.60 1.15 -9.49
N ALA A 385 63.80 0.08 -9.60
CA ALA A 385 64.10 -1.08 -10.45
C ALA A 385 64.14 -0.69 -11.93
N ALA A 386 63.16 0.08 -12.40
CA ALA A 386 63.11 0.58 -13.76
C ALA A 386 64.26 1.54 -14.10
N ARG A 387 64.67 2.39 -13.15
CA ARG A 387 65.86 3.27 -13.30
C ARG A 387 67.17 2.48 -13.42
N ARG A 388 67.28 1.32 -12.75
CA ARG A 388 68.44 0.40 -12.85
C ARG A 388 68.46 -0.36 -14.19
N ALA A 389 67.31 -0.76 -14.71
CA ALA A 389 67.20 -1.35 -16.05
C ALA A 389 67.60 -0.34 -17.15
N ASN A 390 67.23 0.93 -17.01
CA ASN A 390 67.47 1.96 -18.03
C ASN A 390 68.95 2.41 -18.16
N THR A 391 69.83 2.03 -17.24
CA THR A 391 71.26 2.39 -17.27
C THR A 391 72.14 1.42 -18.06
N ARG A 392 71.59 0.31 -18.57
CA ARG A 392 72.35 -0.75 -19.27
C ARG A 392 72.15 -0.82 -20.79
N GLY A 393 71.51 0.19 -21.40
CA GLY A 393 71.24 0.20 -22.86
C GLY A 393 70.08 -0.70 -23.29
N THR A 394 69.40 -1.32 -22.33
CA THR A 394 68.11 -2.00 -22.43
C THR A 394 66.99 -0.97 -22.55
N SER A 395 66.19 -1.06 -23.62
CA SER A 395 64.93 -0.31 -23.81
C SER A 395 64.04 -0.45 -22.57
N GLY A 396 63.19 0.55 -22.28
CA GLY A 396 62.38 0.65 -21.06
C GLY A 396 61.36 -0.48 -20.85
N LEU A 397 60.11 -0.16 -20.55
CA LEU A 397 59.04 -1.16 -20.39
C LEU A 397 58.99 -2.14 -21.57
N ILE A 398 58.90 -3.45 -21.29
CA ILE A 398 58.75 -4.52 -22.28
C ILE A 398 57.38 -5.16 -22.12
N ILE A 399 56.59 -5.17 -23.20
CA ILE A 399 55.30 -5.87 -23.23
C ILE A 399 55.34 -6.93 -24.32
N LYS A 400 55.08 -8.18 -23.94
CA LYS A 400 54.80 -9.28 -24.85
C LYS A 400 53.30 -9.52 -24.83
N CYS A 401 52.62 -9.25 -25.94
CA CYS A 401 51.18 -9.40 -26.05
C CYS A 401 50.87 -10.50 -27.04
N TYR A 402 50.32 -11.60 -26.52
CA TYR A 402 49.90 -12.77 -27.28
C TYR A 402 48.45 -12.67 -27.74
N ALA A 403 47.75 -11.58 -27.40
CA ALA A 403 46.35 -11.38 -27.74
C ALA A 403 46.08 -11.53 -29.24
N VAL A 404 45.16 -12.42 -29.61
CA VAL A 404 44.82 -12.75 -31.00
C VAL A 404 44.35 -11.51 -31.76
N ASN A 405 43.59 -10.65 -31.09
CA ASN A 405 43.18 -9.35 -31.59
C ASN A 405 43.82 -8.26 -30.75
N VAL A 406 44.02 -7.07 -31.33
CA VAL A 406 44.49 -5.90 -30.57
C VAL A 406 43.50 -5.63 -29.42
N PRO A 407 43.91 -5.71 -28.15
CA PRO A 407 43.00 -5.50 -27.04
C PRO A 407 42.40 -4.10 -27.11
N THR A 408 41.09 -4.02 -26.89
CA THR A 408 40.40 -2.73 -26.79
C THR A 408 40.80 -2.08 -25.47
N THR A 409 41.30 -0.86 -25.53
CA THR A 409 41.77 -0.14 -24.34
C THR A 409 41.20 1.26 -24.29
N ALA A 410 41.06 1.82 -23.08
CA ALA A 410 40.82 3.24 -22.93
C ALA A 410 42.04 4.07 -23.39
N ALA A 411 41.82 5.29 -23.89
CA ALA A 411 42.90 6.15 -24.38
C ALA A 411 43.99 6.45 -23.33
N ASP A 412 43.62 6.38 -22.05
CA ASP A 412 44.50 6.63 -20.91
C ASP A 412 45.09 5.36 -20.28
N ALA A 413 44.96 4.19 -20.92
CA ALA A 413 45.44 2.92 -20.39
C ALA A 413 46.92 2.94 -19.97
N PHE A 414 47.74 3.75 -20.64
CA PHE A 414 49.17 3.95 -20.37
C PHE A 414 49.52 5.38 -19.92
N GLU A 415 48.60 6.10 -19.27
CA GLU A 415 48.84 7.46 -18.79
C GLU A 415 50.12 7.54 -17.93
N ASN A 416 50.95 8.55 -18.18
CA ASN A 416 52.26 8.77 -17.51
C ASN A 416 53.25 7.58 -17.60
N THR A 417 52.99 6.60 -18.46
CA THR A 417 53.93 5.53 -18.78
C THR A 417 54.70 5.90 -20.04
N SER A 418 56.03 5.79 -20.01
CA SER A 418 56.91 6.20 -21.12
C SER A 418 56.90 5.21 -22.30
N ILE A 419 55.74 4.97 -22.91
CA ILE A 419 55.57 3.98 -23.99
C ILE A 419 56.39 4.32 -25.25
N GLY A 420 56.70 5.59 -25.50
CA GLY A 420 57.59 6.01 -26.59
C GLY A 420 59.03 5.49 -26.49
N ASN A 421 59.45 5.00 -25.31
CA ASN A 421 60.74 4.35 -25.06
C ASN A 421 60.60 2.83 -24.77
N ALA A 422 59.37 2.32 -24.85
CA ALA A 422 59.03 0.93 -24.56
C ALA A 422 59.07 0.07 -25.82
N SER A 423 59.21 -1.25 -25.61
CA SER A 423 59.16 -2.27 -26.65
C SER A 423 57.90 -3.10 -26.51
N LEU A 424 57.09 -3.16 -27.56
CA LEU A 424 55.91 -4.00 -27.70
C LEU A 424 56.19 -5.12 -28.70
N PHE A 425 55.98 -6.35 -28.26
CA PHE A 425 56.09 -7.57 -29.06
C PHE A 425 54.70 -8.17 -29.23
N VAL A 426 54.30 -8.41 -30.48
CA VAL A 426 52.96 -8.91 -30.85
C VAL A 426 53.09 -9.97 -31.94
N ASP A 427 52.04 -10.72 -32.28
CA ASP A 427 52.10 -11.64 -33.42
C ASP A 427 52.45 -10.89 -34.72
N ASP A 428 53.28 -11.48 -35.59
CA ASP A 428 53.71 -10.91 -36.86
C ASP A 428 52.54 -10.41 -37.73
N ASN A 429 51.41 -11.13 -37.73
CA ASN A 429 50.23 -10.78 -38.50
C ASN A 429 49.45 -9.61 -37.90
N SER A 430 49.67 -9.31 -36.61
CA SER A 430 48.96 -8.26 -35.86
C SER A 430 49.70 -6.92 -35.83
N VAL A 431 51.00 -6.88 -36.20
CA VAL A 431 51.87 -5.68 -36.09
C VAL A 431 51.23 -4.42 -36.72
N THR A 432 50.64 -4.56 -37.90
CA THR A 432 49.99 -3.42 -38.59
C THR A 432 48.79 -2.90 -37.79
N ALA A 433 48.01 -3.80 -37.19
CA ALA A 433 46.86 -3.43 -36.37
C ALA A 433 47.32 -2.67 -35.11
N TYR A 434 48.35 -3.16 -34.39
CA TYR A 434 48.91 -2.44 -33.24
C TYR A 434 49.52 -1.07 -33.61
N LYS A 435 50.18 -0.94 -34.78
CA LYS A 435 50.71 0.34 -35.27
C LYS A 435 49.66 1.38 -35.64
N THR A 436 48.41 0.97 -35.80
CA THR A 436 47.31 1.86 -36.22
C THR A 436 46.27 2.11 -35.12
N THR A 437 46.33 1.36 -34.02
CA THR A 437 45.37 1.46 -32.92
C THR A 437 45.92 2.32 -31.78
N VAL A 438 45.21 3.35 -31.35
CA VAL A 438 45.55 4.14 -30.14
C VAL A 438 45.15 3.35 -28.90
N PRO A 439 45.93 3.35 -27.81
CA PRO A 439 47.24 3.98 -27.61
C PRO A 439 48.44 3.09 -28.02
N TRP A 440 48.20 1.87 -28.50
CA TRP A 440 49.24 0.92 -28.90
C TRP A 440 50.23 1.46 -29.94
N ASN A 441 49.77 2.33 -30.85
CA ASN A 441 50.61 2.99 -31.84
C ASN A 441 51.63 3.98 -31.25
N GLY A 442 51.49 4.34 -29.96
CA GLY A 442 52.42 5.21 -29.24
C GLY A 442 53.69 4.51 -28.76
N PHE A 443 53.79 3.18 -28.90
CA PHE A 443 54.98 2.43 -28.52
C PHE A 443 56.17 2.75 -29.44
N GLY A 444 57.32 3.06 -28.85
CA GLY A 444 58.53 3.44 -29.59
C GLY A 444 59.06 2.33 -30.49
N THR A 445 58.95 1.09 -30.04
CA THR A 445 59.28 -0.10 -30.83
C THR A 445 58.10 -1.06 -30.81
N ILE A 446 57.59 -1.41 -32.00
CA ILE A 446 56.56 -2.45 -32.18
C ILE A 446 57.11 -3.48 -33.17
N MET A 447 57.32 -4.70 -32.68
CA MET A 447 57.89 -5.82 -33.43
C MET A 447 56.95 -7.02 -33.39
N GLY A 448 56.94 -7.76 -34.51
CA GLY A 448 56.23 -9.02 -34.61
C GLY A 448 57.05 -10.20 -34.08
N PHE A 449 56.39 -11.27 -33.65
CA PHE A 449 56.96 -12.58 -33.38
C PHE A 449 56.06 -13.69 -33.95
N ASN A 450 56.63 -14.87 -34.21
CA ASN A 450 55.90 -16.07 -34.65
C ASN A 450 56.30 -17.25 -33.76
N GLU A 451 55.34 -17.79 -33.00
CA GLU A 451 55.60 -18.90 -32.07
C GLU A 451 55.76 -20.26 -32.78
N ALA A 452 55.13 -20.45 -33.93
CA ALA A 452 55.11 -21.74 -34.64
C ALA A 452 56.49 -22.17 -35.16
N THR A 453 57.43 -21.23 -35.26
CA THR A 453 58.79 -21.49 -35.77
C THR A 453 59.86 -21.45 -34.70
N ASP A 454 59.60 -20.96 -33.48
CA ASP A 454 60.63 -20.74 -32.43
C ASP A 454 61.86 -19.93 -32.94
N ILE A 455 61.61 -19.12 -33.97
CA ILE A 455 62.56 -18.49 -34.88
C ILE A 455 61.78 -17.27 -35.42
N ASN A 456 61.99 -16.01 -35.06
CA ASN A 456 63.07 -15.34 -34.37
C ASN A 456 62.67 -13.88 -34.11
N GLY A 457 62.94 -13.41 -32.90
CA GLY A 457 63.61 -12.14 -32.67
C GLY A 457 64.59 -12.42 -31.54
N VAL A 458 65.86 -12.72 -31.84
CA VAL A 458 66.81 -13.04 -30.76
C VAL A 458 67.07 -11.78 -29.95
N TRP A 459 66.36 -11.68 -28.84
CA TRP A 459 66.88 -11.11 -27.61
C TRP A 459 67.15 -12.28 -26.68
N ILE A 460 68.42 -12.51 -26.37
CA ILE A 460 68.79 -13.22 -25.15
C ILE A 460 68.30 -12.35 -24.00
N ASP A 461 67.79 -12.96 -22.93
CA ASP A 461 67.11 -12.44 -21.74
C ASP A 461 67.61 -11.13 -21.07
N ASP A 462 68.63 -10.46 -21.60
CA ASP A 462 69.25 -9.24 -21.08
C ASP A 462 69.07 -7.99 -21.98
N GLY A 463 68.23 -8.06 -23.03
CA GLY A 463 67.86 -6.89 -23.85
C GLY A 463 69.03 -6.11 -24.50
N VAL A 464 70.00 -6.84 -25.09
CA VAL A 464 71.08 -6.29 -25.93
C VAL A 464 70.76 -6.40 -27.44
N ARG A 465 70.85 -5.27 -28.18
CA ARG A 465 70.58 -5.20 -29.64
C ARG A 465 71.48 -6.18 -30.40
N ALA A 466 70.92 -6.85 -31.42
CA ALA A 466 71.63 -7.81 -32.24
C ALA A 466 71.44 -7.56 -33.75
N LYS A 467 72.49 -7.85 -34.53
CA LYS A 467 72.51 -7.78 -36.00
C LYS A 467 72.55 -9.19 -36.58
N ILE A 468 71.77 -9.41 -37.63
CA ILE A 468 71.66 -10.70 -38.32
C ILE A 468 72.57 -10.70 -39.55
N PHE A 469 73.25 -11.80 -39.77
CA PHE A 469 74.09 -12.04 -40.93
C PHE A 469 73.79 -13.41 -41.52
N SER A 470 73.97 -13.55 -42.84
CA SER A 470 74.03 -14.86 -43.48
C SER A 470 75.26 -15.64 -42.98
N ILE A 471 75.32 -16.94 -43.25
CA ILE A 471 76.51 -17.75 -42.95
C ILE A 471 77.77 -17.22 -43.65
N ASP A 472 77.60 -16.53 -44.78
CA ASP A 472 78.67 -15.86 -45.54
C ASP A 472 79.01 -14.47 -45.01
N GLY A 473 78.41 -14.04 -43.90
CA GLY A 473 78.70 -12.77 -43.23
C GLY A 473 78.05 -11.54 -43.87
N LYS A 474 77.07 -11.71 -44.76
CA LYS A 474 76.33 -10.57 -45.33
C LYS A 474 75.25 -10.11 -44.35
N PRO A 475 75.10 -8.80 -44.07
CA PRO A 475 74.04 -8.32 -43.19
C PRO A 475 72.67 -8.64 -43.81
N LEU A 476 71.77 -9.13 -42.97
CA LEU A 476 70.40 -9.47 -43.33
C LEU A 476 69.44 -8.63 -42.51
N ASN A 477 68.34 -8.20 -43.15
CA ASN A 477 67.30 -7.44 -42.48
C ASN A 477 66.38 -8.35 -41.64
N ASN A 478 66.23 -9.62 -42.06
CA ASN A 478 65.43 -10.65 -41.41
C ASN A 478 66.21 -11.98 -41.45
N LEU A 479 65.84 -12.95 -40.61
CA LEU A 479 66.44 -14.29 -40.73
C LEU A 479 65.94 -15.02 -41.97
N GLN A 480 66.83 -15.79 -42.57
CA GLN A 480 66.57 -16.55 -43.79
C GLN A 480 66.55 -18.04 -43.49
N LYS A 481 65.79 -18.83 -44.26
CA LYS A 481 65.83 -20.29 -44.18
C LYS A 481 67.26 -20.81 -44.30
N GLY A 482 67.69 -21.65 -43.36
CA GLY A 482 69.06 -22.12 -43.21
C GLY A 482 69.80 -21.51 -42.00
N ILE A 483 71.13 -21.55 -42.04
CA ILE A 483 71.98 -21.10 -40.91
C ILE A 483 72.19 -19.59 -40.99
N ASN A 484 71.90 -18.92 -39.89
CA ASN A 484 72.12 -17.48 -39.70
C ASN A 484 73.12 -17.25 -38.56
N ILE A 485 73.82 -16.13 -38.64
CA ILE A 485 74.74 -15.66 -37.61
C ILE A 485 74.15 -14.42 -36.96
N ILE A 486 74.01 -14.44 -35.65
CA ILE A 486 73.50 -13.32 -34.87
C ILE A 486 74.63 -12.77 -34.03
N ARG A 487 74.97 -11.50 -34.25
CA ARG A 487 76.01 -10.78 -33.52
C ARG A 487 75.37 -9.76 -32.61
N MET A 488 75.59 -9.89 -31.31
CA MET A 488 75.12 -8.95 -30.30
C MET A 488 76.08 -7.75 -30.18
N ASP A 489 75.54 -6.60 -29.76
CA ASP A 489 76.33 -5.38 -29.56
C ASP A 489 77.39 -5.52 -28.44
N ASN A 490 77.25 -6.50 -27.55
CA ASN A 490 78.28 -6.88 -26.57
C ASN A 490 79.43 -7.74 -27.13
N GLY A 491 79.45 -7.98 -28.45
CA GLY A 491 80.50 -8.72 -29.16
C GLY A 491 80.32 -10.24 -29.19
N LYS A 492 79.32 -10.81 -28.51
CA LYS A 492 79.00 -12.24 -28.59
C LYS A 492 78.31 -12.58 -29.91
N THR A 493 78.56 -13.78 -30.41
CA THR A 493 77.95 -14.28 -31.65
C THR A 493 77.30 -15.64 -31.41
N LYS A 494 76.06 -15.83 -31.89
CA LYS A 494 75.33 -17.11 -31.88
C LYS A 494 75.00 -17.56 -33.29
N LYS A 495 74.99 -18.87 -33.54
CA LYS A 495 74.46 -19.46 -34.77
C LYS A 495 73.03 -19.90 -34.51
N VAL A 496 72.11 -19.53 -35.40
CA VAL A 496 70.70 -19.89 -35.32
C VAL A 496 70.30 -20.57 -36.62
N VAL A 497 69.68 -21.74 -36.51
CA VAL A 497 69.22 -22.51 -37.67
C VAL A 497 67.73 -22.26 -37.84
N VAL A 498 67.36 -21.66 -38.95
CA VAL A 498 65.97 -21.48 -39.38
C VAL A 498 65.59 -22.69 -40.24
N LYS A 499 64.62 -23.50 -39.81
CA LYS A 499 64.20 -24.70 -40.53
C LYS A 499 63.47 -24.41 -41.84
#